data_AF-A0A1Y4SUA5-F1
#
_entry.id   AF-A0A1Y4SUA5-F1
#
_cell.length_a   1.000
_cell.length_b   1.000
_cell.length_c   1.000
_cell.angle_alpha   90.00
_cell.angle_beta   90.00
_cell.angle_gamma   90.00
#
_symmetry.space_group_name_H-M   'P 1'
#
loop_
_entity.id
_entity.type
_entity.pdbx_description
1 polymer ?
#
loop_
_entity_poly.entity_id
_entity_poly.type
_entity_poly.pdbx_seq_one_letter_code
_entity_poly.pdbx_strand_id
1 'polypeptide(L)' 'MKKLLFGMMLFCSGSLSAAMLLAGSMANDWTLNGQSSALWNISRYGLLPALYTFLGLTLLGLVIAVWGLFDPEK' A
#
# COMPACT_ATOMS: atom_id res chain seq x y z
N MET A 1 22.06 9.75 4.63
CA MET A 1 21.58 8.42 4.14
C MET A 1 20.50 7.68 4.96
N LYS A 2 20.42 7.76 6.31
CA LYS A 2 19.51 6.90 7.12
C LYS A 2 18.00 7.12 6.85
N LYS A 3 17.59 8.36 6.58
CA LYS A 3 16.18 8.73 6.30
C LYS A 3 15.69 8.13 4.99
N LEU A 4 16.54 8.13 3.96
CA LEU A 4 16.26 7.52 2.67
C LEU A 4 15.93 6.02 2.84
N LEU A 5 16.82 5.29 3.52
CA LEU A 5 16.65 3.85 3.73
C LEU A 5 15.36 3.54 4.52
N PHE A 6 15.08 4.29 5.59
CA PHE A 6 13.85 4.14 6.37
C PHE A 6 12.59 4.43 5.53
N GLY A 7 12.60 5.50 4.74
CA GLY A 7 11.50 5.82 3.83
C GLY A 7 11.26 4.72 2.79
N MET A 8 12.34 4.17 2.21
CA MET A 8 12.23 3.05 1.27
C MET A 8 11.67 1.78 1.93
N MET A 9 12.09 1.45 3.16
CA MET A 9 11.52 0.32 3.89
C MET A 9 10.02 0.49 4.14
N LEU A 10 9.59 1.69 4.58
CA LEU A 10 8.16 2.00 4.77
C LEU A 10 7.37 1.93 3.46
N PHE A 11 7.91 2.49 2.38
CA PHE A 11 7.30 2.46 1.06
C PHE A 11 7.10 1.03 0.56
N CYS A 12 8.14 0.19 0.67
CA CYS A 12 8.07 -1.21 0.27
C CYS A 12 7.09 -2.00 1.14
N SER A 13 7.09 -1.79 2.46
CA SER A 13 6.19 -2.49 3.38
C SER A 13 4.72 -2.14 3.13
N GLY A 14 4.40 -0.84 2.96
CA GLY A 14 3.05 -0.39 2.62
C GLY A 14 2.59 -0.93 1.26
N SER A 15 3.47 -0.86 0.24
CA SER A 15 3.15 -1.32 -1.12
C SER A 15 2.92 -2.83 -1.16
N LEU A 16 3.77 -3.61 -0.49
CA LEU A 16 3.64 -5.06 -0.42
C LEU A 16 2.34 -5.48 0.30
N SER A 17 2.01 -4.80 1.41
CA SER A 17 0.78 -5.06 2.16
C SER A 17 -0.47 -4.72 1.34
N ALA A 18 -0.48 -3.59 0.64
CA ALA A 18 -1.56 -3.22 -0.28
C ALA A 18 -1.69 -4.21 -1.45
N ALA A 19 -0.57 -4.63 -2.03
CA ALA A 19 -0.53 -5.61 -3.12
C ALA A 19 -1.07 -6.98 -2.68
N MET A 20 -0.68 -7.46 -1.49
CA MET A 20 -1.20 -8.71 -0.92
C MET A 20 -2.71 -8.65 -0.69
N LEU A 21 -3.21 -7.54 -0.16
CA LEU A 21 -4.63 -7.36 0.12
C LEU A 21 -5.45 -7.31 -1.19
N LEU A 22 -4.94 -6.62 -2.22
CA LEU A 22 -5.53 -6.60 -3.55
C LEU A 22 -5.51 -8.00 -4.20
N ALA A 23 -4.37 -8.70 -4.16
CA ALA A 23 -4.23 -10.04 -4.71
C ALA A 23 -5.19 -11.03 -4.05
N GLY A 24 -5.28 -11.02 -2.71
CA GLY A 24 -6.23 -11.85 -1.97
C GLY A 24 -7.69 -11.54 -2.31
N SER A 25 -8.01 -10.26 -2.58
CA SER A 25 -9.35 -9.88 -2.99
C SER A 25 -9.71 -10.35 -4.41
N MET A 26 -8.73 -10.54 -5.28
CA MET A 26 -8.91 -11.03 -6.66
C MET A 26 -8.88 -12.55 -6.78
N ALA A 27 -8.29 -13.26 -5.80
CA ALA A 27 -8.29 -14.72 -5.74
C ALA A 27 -9.66 -15.33 -5.41
N ASN A 28 -10.65 -14.49 -5.12
CA ASN A 28 -12.01 -14.92 -4.79
C ASN A 28 -12.86 -14.93 -6.06
N ASP A 29 -13.65 -15.99 -6.28
CA ASP A 29 -14.50 -16.14 -7.48
C ASP A 29 -15.73 -15.20 -7.50
N TRP A 30 -15.85 -14.30 -6.53
CA TRP A 30 -16.95 -13.35 -6.48
C TRP A 30 -16.85 -12.30 -7.59
N THR A 31 -17.87 -12.32 -8.45
CA THR A 31 -18.04 -11.39 -9.55
C THR A 31 -19.17 -10.40 -9.26
N LEU A 32 -18.96 -9.15 -9.65
CA LEU A 32 -19.97 -8.11 -9.71
C LEU A 32 -20.46 -8.01 -11.14
N ASN A 33 -21.73 -8.35 -11.41
CA ASN A 33 -22.27 -8.40 -12.78
C ASN A 33 -21.41 -9.26 -13.75
N GLY A 34 -20.80 -10.33 -13.26
CA GLY A 34 -19.91 -11.20 -14.05
C GLY A 34 -18.48 -10.67 -14.25
N GLN A 35 -18.10 -9.56 -13.63
CA GLN A 35 -16.73 -9.01 -13.64
C GLN A 35 -16.09 -9.10 -12.26
N SER A 36 -14.79 -9.40 -12.17
CA SER A 36 -14.08 -9.37 -10.89
C SER A 36 -13.91 -7.93 -10.42
N SER A 37 -14.20 -7.66 -9.14
CA SER A 37 -14.04 -6.32 -8.55
C SER A 37 -13.36 -6.40 -7.18
N ALA A 38 -12.05 -6.17 -7.20
CA ALA A 38 -11.20 -6.18 -6.01
C ALA A 38 -11.69 -5.20 -4.93
N LEU A 39 -11.96 -3.94 -5.31
CA LEU A 39 -12.37 -2.90 -4.38
C LEU A 39 -13.73 -3.20 -3.73
N TRP A 40 -14.67 -3.75 -4.49
CA TRP A 40 -15.94 -4.16 -3.93
C TRP A 40 -15.77 -5.29 -2.93
N ASN A 41 -14.94 -6.28 -3.26
CA ASN A 41 -14.68 -7.40 -2.39
C ASN A 41 -14.04 -6.94 -1.06
N ILE A 42 -13.04 -6.06 -1.14
CA ILE A 42 -12.39 -5.42 0.01
C ILE A 42 -13.41 -4.64 0.86
N SER A 43 -14.31 -3.89 0.24
CA SER A 43 -15.35 -3.15 0.97
C SER A 43 -16.33 -4.06 1.70
N ARG A 44 -16.70 -5.19 1.10
CA ARG A 44 -17.64 -6.14 1.69
C ARG A 44 -17.08 -6.85 2.92
N TYR A 45 -15.77 -7.12 2.90
CA TYR A 45 -15.05 -7.66 4.05
C TYR A 45 -14.70 -6.58 5.09
N GLY A 46 -15.07 -5.31 4.88
CA GLY A 46 -14.74 -4.21 5.80
C GLY A 46 -13.24 -3.89 5.84
N LEU A 47 -12.48 -4.30 4.82
CA LEU A 47 -11.02 -4.15 4.76
C LEU A 47 -10.57 -2.83 4.13
N LEU A 48 -11.51 -1.95 3.73
CA LEU A 48 -11.17 -0.62 3.21
C LEU A 48 -10.27 0.21 4.15
N PRO A 49 -10.50 0.24 5.48
CA PRO A 49 -9.59 0.94 6.39
C PRO A 49 -8.15 0.41 6.34
N ALA A 50 -7.99 -0.92 6.21
CA ALA A 50 -6.67 -1.54 6.09
C ALA A 50 -6.00 -1.13 4.76
N LEU A 51 -6.73 -1.15 3.65
CA LEU A 51 -6.23 -0.67 2.35
C LEU A 51 -5.76 0.79 2.42
N TYR A 52 -6.56 1.68 3.00
CA TYR A 52 -6.19 3.08 3.16
C TYR A 52 -4.99 3.28 4.09
N THR A 53 -4.88 2.47 5.14
CA THR A 53 -3.72 2.50 6.05
C THR A 53 -2.44 2.10 5.32
N PHE A 54 -2.48 1.04 4.51
CA PHE A 54 -1.33 0.61 3.72
C PHE A 54 -0.94 1.63 2.66
N LEU A 55 -1.91 2.20 1.95
CA LEU A 55 -1.65 3.29 1.00
C LEU A 55 -1.09 4.53 1.68
N GLY A 56 -1.60 4.88 2.86
CA GLY A 56 -1.07 5.97 3.68
C GLY A 56 0.39 5.74 4.09
N LEU A 57 0.72 4.52 4.53
CA LEU A 57 2.10 4.11 4.82
C LEU A 57 3.01 4.19 3.60
N THR A 58 2.52 3.75 2.43
CA THR A 58 3.25 3.86 1.16
C THR A 58 3.57 5.32 0.85
N LEU A 59 2.57 6.21 0.90
CA LEU A 59 2.77 7.63 0.61
C LEU A 59 3.70 8.30 1.63
N LEU A 60 3.56 7.99 2.92
CA LEU A 60 4.47 8.49 3.96
C LEU A 60 5.91 8.01 3.72
N GLY A 61 6.10 6.73 3.43
CA GLY A 61 7.41 6.17 3.10
C GLY A 61 8.04 6.86 1.90
N LEU A 62 7.27 7.12 0.84
CA LEU A 62 7.71 7.85 -0.34
C LEU A 62 8.16 9.28 0.01
N VAL A 63 7.35 10.03 0.76
CA VAL A 63 7.68 11.40 1.18
C VAL A 63 8.97 11.42 1.99
N ILE A 64 9.13 10.49 2.95
CA ILE A 64 10.33 10.38 3.77
C ILE A 64 11.55 9.99 2.94
N ALA A 65 11.40 9.08 1.97
CA ALA A 65 12.48 8.65 1.09
C ALA A 65 12.96 9.82 0.22
N VAL A 66 12.03 10.55 -0.40
CA VAL A 66 12.33 11.73 -1.22
C VAL A 66 13.00 12.81 -0.37
N TRP A 67 12.50 13.08 0.83
CA TRP A 67 13.18 14.01 1.74
C TRP A 67 14.59 13.52 2.08
N GLY A 68 14.75 12.25 2.42
CA GLY A 68 16.04 11.64 2.71
C GLY A 68 17.06 11.69 1.57
N LEU A 69 16.62 11.85 0.32
CA LEU A 69 17.47 12.05 -0.86
C LEU A 69 18.07 13.46 -0.91
N PHE A 70 17.30 14.47 -0.50
CA PHE A 70 17.71 15.88 -0.50
C PHE A 70 18.32 16.34 0.81
N ASP A 71 18.30 15.51 1.86
CA ASP A 71 18.95 15.80 3.13
C ASP A 71 20.46 15.77 2.91
N PRO A 72 21.15 16.94 2.85
CA PRO A 72 22.59 16.95 2.68
C PRO A 72 23.18 16.27 3.92
N GLU A 73 23.95 15.22 3.67
CA GLU A 73 24.69 14.52 4.72
C GLU A 73 25.53 15.56 5.46
N LYS A 74 25.19 15.82 6.73
CA LYS A 74 26.20 16.20 7.71
C LYS A 74 26.87 14.94 8.20
#